data_AF-R0HH86-F1
#
_entry.id   AF-R0HH86-F1
#
_cell.length_a   1.000
_cell.length_b   1.000
_cell.length_c   1.000
_cell.angle_alpha   90.00
_cell.angle_beta   90.00
_cell.angle_gamma   90.00
#
_symmetry.space_group_name_H-M   'P 1'
#
loop_
_entity.id
_entity.type
_entity.pdbx_description
1 polymer ?
#
loop_
_entity_poly.entity_id
_entity_poly.type
_entity_poly.pdbx_seq_one_letter_code
_entity_poly.pdbx_strand_id
1 'polypeptide(L)'
;MSLLFLSMFLTMYPLVVEIFVFGFFLESRDECGHNPVRYFAILSMQRSGSGWFETLLNSHNNVSSNGEIFSVLDRRKNISSIIQTLDRVYNLDWFTSASKNECSAAIGFKWMLNQGLMDNHKEIVDYFNRRGVSAIFLFRRNPLRRMVSVLANSYDRYAKLLNGTHKSHVHSPEEADALSKYKPVINSTSLIHDLQETENSAAKALEYFNTTRHIVVFYEDLITNQTKLKQVQEFLNIPVKDLSSRQVKIHRGDLSDHIKNWEDINKTLNGTEYEKYLRADY
;
A
#
# COMPACT_ATOMS: atom_id res chain seq x y z
N MET A 1 -41.62 -40.30 4.09
CA MET A 1 -42.92 -40.20 4.78
C MET A 1 -42.89 -38.90 5.57
N SER A 2 -43.55 -37.80 5.25
CA SER A 2 -44.37 -37.40 4.10
C SER A 2 -44.37 -35.86 4.08
N LEU A 3 -44.41 -35.30 2.88
CA LEU A 3 -44.38 -33.88 2.48
C LEU A 3 -45.66 -33.09 2.89
N LEU A 4 -46.12 -33.20 4.14
CA LEU A 4 -47.45 -32.70 4.55
C LEU A 4 -47.47 -31.83 5.82
N PHE A 5 -46.36 -31.17 6.16
CA PHE A 5 -46.35 -30.18 7.26
C PHE A 5 -45.97 -28.76 6.83
N LEU A 6 -45.79 -28.51 5.52
CA LEU A 6 -45.33 -27.21 5.01
C LEU A 6 -46.43 -26.32 4.40
N SER A 7 -47.72 -26.72 4.42
CA SER A 7 -48.78 -25.97 3.72
C SER A 7 -49.93 -25.43 4.58
N MET A 8 -49.77 -25.34 5.91
CA MET A 8 -50.87 -24.91 6.79
C MET A 8 -50.53 -23.79 7.78
N PHE A 9 -49.49 -23.00 7.49
CA PHE A 9 -49.14 -21.80 8.29
C PHE A 9 -49.08 -20.50 7.45
N LEU A 10 -49.72 -20.47 6.28
CA LEU A 10 -49.70 -19.31 5.37
C LEU A 10 -51.05 -18.56 5.27
N THR A 11 -52.02 -18.80 6.15
CA THR A 11 -53.36 -18.19 6.01
C THR A 11 -53.98 -17.66 7.31
N MET A 12 -53.20 -17.04 8.18
CA MET A 12 -53.74 -16.12 9.21
C MET A 12 -52.62 -15.26 9.80
N TYR A 13 -52.83 -13.95 9.88
CA TYR A 13 -51.94 -12.86 10.37
C TYR A 13 -51.03 -12.16 9.34
N PRO A 14 -51.50 -11.07 8.69
CA PRO A 14 -50.67 -10.22 7.84
C PRO A 14 -49.99 -9.09 8.65
N LEU A 15 -49.31 -9.42 9.76
CA LEU A 15 -48.61 -8.41 10.58
C LEU A 15 -47.42 -8.94 11.40
N VAL A 16 -46.87 -10.10 11.04
CA VAL A 16 -45.63 -10.64 11.65
C VAL A 16 -44.63 -11.10 10.57
N VAL A 17 -44.60 -10.41 9.43
CA VAL A 17 -43.67 -10.70 8.32
C VAL A 17 -42.53 -9.67 8.24
N GLU A 18 -42.51 -8.64 9.10
CA GLU A 18 -41.45 -7.62 9.10
C GLU A 18 -40.30 -7.86 10.11
N ILE A 19 -40.29 -8.97 10.85
CA ILE A 19 -39.22 -9.25 11.85
C ILE A 19 -38.31 -10.42 11.45
N PHE A 20 -38.61 -11.15 10.37
CA PHE A 20 -37.83 -12.35 9.98
C PHE A 20 -36.98 -12.22 8.71
N VAL A 21 -36.76 -11.00 8.18
CA VAL A 21 -35.87 -10.77 7.01
C VAL A 21 -34.73 -9.77 7.30
N PHE A 22 -34.65 -9.19 8.50
CA PHE A 22 -33.51 -8.34 8.93
C PHE A 22 -32.64 -9.02 10.00
N GLY A 23 -32.40 -10.32 9.83
CA GLY A 23 -31.49 -11.12 10.66
C GLY A 23 -30.30 -11.66 9.87
N PHE A 24 -29.74 -10.89 8.94
CA PHE A 24 -28.48 -11.24 8.28
C PHE A 24 -27.32 -10.62 9.06
N PHE A 25 -26.68 -11.46 9.88
CA PHE A 25 -25.31 -11.34 10.39
C PHE A 25 -24.90 -9.96 10.96
N LEU A 26 -25.38 -9.66 12.17
CA LEU A 26 -24.54 -8.96 13.14
C LEU A 26 -23.70 -10.02 13.85
N GLU A 27 -22.63 -10.48 13.21
CA GLU A 27 -21.57 -11.25 13.88
C GLU A 27 -20.96 -10.34 14.95
N SER A 28 -21.20 -10.66 16.23
CA SER A 28 -20.62 -9.91 17.34
C SER A 28 -19.10 -10.12 17.34
N ARG A 29 -18.34 -9.05 17.59
CA ARG A 29 -16.86 -9.08 17.67
C ARG A 29 -16.32 -10.11 18.69
N ASP A 30 -17.17 -10.59 19.60
CA ASP A 30 -16.85 -11.58 20.63
C ASP A 30 -16.52 -12.97 20.06
N GLU A 31 -17.11 -13.36 18.91
CA GLU A 31 -16.81 -14.67 18.30
C GLU A 31 -15.35 -14.78 17.82
N CYS A 32 -14.70 -13.64 17.59
CA CYS A 32 -13.34 -13.59 17.08
C CYS A 32 -12.27 -13.30 18.13
N GLY A 33 -12.65 -13.13 19.40
CA GLY A 33 -11.71 -12.84 20.50
C GLY A 33 -10.62 -13.91 20.70
N HIS A 34 -10.82 -15.11 20.14
CA HIS A 34 -9.91 -16.24 20.27
C HIS A 34 -8.76 -16.27 19.25
N ASN A 35 -8.77 -15.41 18.22
CA ASN A 35 -7.71 -15.33 17.23
C ASN A 35 -6.85 -14.08 17.42
N PRO A 36 -5.54 -14.21 17.70
CA PRO A 36 -4.68 -13.05 17.87
C PRO A 36 -4.54 -12.26 16.55
N VAL A 37 -4.88 -10.97 16.61
CA VAL A 37 -4.73 -10.04 15.48
C VAL A 37 -3.25 -9.86 15.16
N ARG A 38 -2.91 -9.92 13.87
CA ARG A 38 -1.56 -9.70 13.37
C ARG A 38 -1.36 -8.24 13.02
N TYR A 39 -0.29 -7.63 13.51
CA TYR A 39 0.04 -6.25 13.21
C TYR A 39 1.07 -6.18 12.10
N PHE A 40 0.87 -5.24 11.17
CA PHE A 40 1.86 -4.98 10.13
C PHE A 40 2.01 -3.50 9.80
N ALA A 41 3.13 -3.17 9.16
CA ALA A 41 3.38 -1.86 8.57
C ALA A 41 4.03 -2.03 7.19
N ILE A 42 3.50 -1.37 6.17
CA ILE A 42 4.08 -1.33 4.82
C ILE A 42 5.06 -0.16 4.78
N LEU A 43 6.35 -0.45 4.87
CA LEU A 43 7.43 0.54 4.87
C LEU A 43 7.89 0.76 3.42
N SER A 44 7.81 1.99 2.93
CA SER A 44 8.01 2.26 1.50
C SER A 44 8.50 3.68 1.23
N MET A 45 8.75 3.98 -0.04
CA MET A 45 9.01 5.34 -0.52
C MET A 45 7.88 5.78 -1.45
N GLN A 46 7.70 7.10 -1.62
CA GLN A 46 6.73 7.61 -2.58
C GLN A 46 6.98 7.03 -3.97
N ARG A 47 5.87 6.65 -4.63
CA ARG A 47 5.82 6.11 -6.00
C ARG A 47 6.46 4.73 -6.19
N SER A 48 6.54 3.94 -5.11
CA SER A 48 7.01 2.54 -5.14
C SER A 48 5.88 1.50 -5.26
N GLY A 49 4.67 1.91 -5.63
CA GLY A 49 3.53 0.99 -5.81
C GLY A 49 2.76 0.64 -4.53
N SER A 50 3.11 1.25 -3.39
CA SER A 50 2.53 0.92 -2.09
C SER A 50 1.04 1.24 -1.95
N GLY A 51 0.52 2.25 -2.65
CA GLY A 51 -0.93 2.48 -2.71
C GLY A 51 -1.69 1.39 -3.48
N TRP A 52 -1.12 0.85 -4.56
CA TRP A 52 -1.71 -0.26 -5.31
C TRP A 52 -1.64 -1.56 -4.50
N PHE A 53 -0.48 -1.85 -3.91
CA PHE A 53 -0.29 -3.01 -3.05
C PHE A 53 -1.21 -3.01 -1.82
N GLU A 54 -1.42 -1.85 -1.20
CA GLU A 54 -2.39 -1.70 -0.12
C GLU A 54 -3.82 -2.04 -0.57
N THR A 55 -4.24 -1.62 -1.77
CA THR A 55 -5.57 -2.00 -2.29
C THR A 55 -5.70 -3.50 -2.54
N LEU A 56 -4.61 -4.17 -2.97
CA LEU A 56 -4.60 -5.64 -3.08
C LEU A 56 -4.83 -6.28 -1.71
N LEU A 57 -4.08 -5.88 -0.69
CA LEU A 57 -4.24 -6.41 0.67
C LEU A 57 -5.65 -6.14 1.21
N ASN A 58 -6.19 -4.95 1.02
CA ASN A 58 -7.53 -4.60 1.49
C ASN A 58 -8.67 -5.36 0.78
N SER A 59 -8.42 -5.94 -0.40
CA SER A 59 -9.37 -6.84 -1.05
C SER A 59 -9.55 -8.18 -0.30
N HIS A 60 -8.61 -8.55 0.59
CA HIS A 60 -8.74 -9.71 1.46
C HIS A 60 -9.67 -9.43 2.63
N ASN A 61 -10.76 -10.19 2.80
CA ASN A 61 -11.78 -9.98 3.86
C ASN A 61 -11.18 -9.78 5.26
N ASN A 62 -10.17 -10.57 5.64
CA ASN A 62 -9.57 -10.53 6.98
C ASN A 62 -8.41 -9.51 7.14
N VAL A 63 -8.18 -8.62 6.18
CA VAL A 63 -7.10 -7.61 6.26
C VAL A 63 -7.69 -6.21 6.25
N SER A 64 -7.14 -5.34 7.09
CA SER A 64 -7.41 -3.91 7.12
C SER A 64 -6.11 -3.10 7.19
N SER A 65 -5.76 -2.43 6.09
CA SER A 65 -4.69 -1.44 6.00
C SER A 65 -5.27 -0.04 5.96
N ASN A 66 -4.88 0.80 6.92
CA ASN A 66 -5.50 2.09 7.24
C ASN A 66 -4.88 3.29 6.48
N GLY A 67 -4.30 3.07 5.31
CA GLY A 67 -3.72 4.13 4.51
C GLY A 67 -2.42 4.70 5.09
N GLU A 68 -2.07 5.90 4.66
CA GLU A 68 -0.84 6.59 5.03
C GLU A 68 -1.04 7.47 6.27
N ILE A 69 -1.26 6.83 7.43
CA ILE A 69 -1.65 7.53 8.67
C ILE A 69 -0.62 8.58 9.10
N PHE A 70 0.66 8.35 8.86
CA PHE A 70 1.76 9.24 9.22
C PHE A 70 2.04 10.33 8.17
N SER A 71 1.21 10.49 7.14
CA SER A 71 1.23 11.68 6.27
C SER A 71 0.81 12.96 7.01
N VAL A 72 0.05 12.83 8.10
CA VAL A 72 -0.37 13.94 8.97
C VAL A 72 0.74 14.32 9.93
N LEU A 73 1.15 15.60 9.93
CA LEU A 73 2.30 16.10 10.68
C LEU A 73 2.14 15.91 12.19
N ASP A 74 0.96 16.20 12.74
CA ASP A 74 0.67 16.08 14.18
C ASP A 74 0.95 14.69 14.75
N ARG A 75 0.74 13.64 13.94
CA ARG A 75 0.95 12.24 14.35
C ARG A 75 2.42 11.84 14.41
N ARG A 76 3.31 12.64 13.82
CA ARG A 76 4.76 12.38 13.73
C ARG A 76 5.63 13.53 14.23
N LYS A 77 5.08 14.45 15.04
CA LYS A 77 5.82 15.58 15.60
C LYS A 77 7.02 15.17 16.45
N ASN A 78 6.88 14.08 17.19
CA ASN A 78 7.91 13.48 18.03
C ASN A 78 7.60 12.00 18.28
N ILE A 79 8.52 11.29 18.92
CA ILE A 79 8.35 9.86 19.22
C ILE A 79 7.11 9.58 20.06
N SER A 80 6.75 10.43 21.03
CA SER A 80 5.54 10.22 21.84
C SER A 80 4.27 10.23 21.00
N SER A 81 4.14 11.16 20.05
CA SER A 81 2.99 11.22 19.12
C SER A 81 2.96 10.01 18.18
N ILE A 82 4.14 9.52 17.77
CA ILE A 82 4.26 8.32 16.94
C ILE A 82 3.74 7.10 17.73
N ILE A 83 4.26 6.86 18.93
CA ILE A 83 3.85 5.72 19.77
C ILE A 83 2.36 5.79 20.08
N GLN A 84 1.82 6.96 20.47
CA GLN A 84 0.38 7.12 20.70
C GLN A 84 -0.46 6.78 19.45
N THR A 85 0.02 7.16 18.26
CA THR A 85 -0.67 6.82 17.01
C THR A 85 -0.60 5.32 16.72
N LEU A 86 0.55 4.68 16.94
CA LEU A 86 0.70 3.24 16.80
C LEU A 86 -0.19 2.47 17.77
N ASP A 87 -0.27 2.92 19.03
CA ASP A 87 -1.13 2.33 20.05
C ASP A 87 -2.60 2.43 19.63
N ARG A 88 -3.06 3.60 19.17
CA ARG A 88 -4.45 3.75 18.70
C ARG A 88 -4.79 2.80 17.55
N VAL A 89 -3.89 2.58 16.61
CA VAL A 89 -4.13 1.67 15.48
C VAL A 89 -4.14 0.22 15.96
N TYR A 90 -3.15 -0.20 16.74
CA TYR A 90 -2.99 -1.60 17.11
C TYR A 90 -3.83 -2.03 18.31
N ASN A 91 -4.37 -1.09 19.08
CA ASN A 91 -5.43 -1.33 20.08
C ASN A 91 -6.84 -1.29 19.46
N LEU A 92 -6.94 -1.13 18.14
CA LEU A 92 -8.21 -1.17 17.39
C LEU A 92 -9.14 0.02 17.66
N ASP A 93 -8.58 1.14 18.14
CA ASP A 93 -9.27 2.40 18.40
C ASP A 93 -9.27 3.33 17.17
N TRP A 94 -9.01 2.76 15.98
CA TRP A 94 -8.83 3.48 14.73
C TRP A 94 -9.93 3.12 13.73
N PHE A 95 -10.91 4.01 13.62
CA PHE A 95 -12.05 3.87 12.71
C PHE A 95 -11.80 4.63 11.41
N THR A 96 -11.70 3.92 10.29
CA THR A 96 -11.58 4.48 8.94
C THR A 96 -12.55 3.78 7.99
N SER A 97 -12.66 4.27 6.76
CA SER A 97 -13.42 3.57 5.71
C SER A 97 -12.85 2.18 5.36
N ALA A 98 -11.62 1.88 5.77
CA ALA A 98 -11.01 0.56 5.63
C ALA A 98 -11.28 -0.35 6.84
N SER A 99 -11.85 0.19 7.93
CA SER A 99 -12.30 -0.61 9.07
C SER A 99 -13.47 -1.48 8.61
N LYS A 100 -13.31 -2.79 8.73
CA LYS A 100 -14.34 -3.75 8.37
C LYS A 100 -15.22 -4.00 9.58
N ASN A 101 -16.51 -4.22 9.32
CA ASN A 101 -17.49 -4.60 10.35
C ASN A 101 -17.26 -6.05 10.86
N GLU A 102 -16.38 -6.79 10.17
CA GLU A 102 -15.99 -8.16 10.46
C GLU A 102 -14.59 -8.24 11.11
N CYS A 103 -14.28 -9.41 11.66
CA CYS A 103 -13.04 -9.69 12.35
C CYS A 103 -11.82 -9.65 11.43
N SER A 104 -11.05 -8.58 11.52
CA SER A 104 -9.78 -8.48 10.81
C SER A 104 -8.70 -9.31 11.51
N ALA A 105 -8.16 -10.30 10.81
CA ALA A 105 -7.04 -11.12 11.29
C ALA A 105 -5.70 -10.40 11.17
N ALA A 106 -5.58 -9.42 10.27
CA ALA A 106 -4.38 -8.59 10.12
C ALA A 106 -4.73 -7.10 9.98
N ILE A 107 -4.06 -6.26 10.78
CA ILE A 107 -4.28 -4.82 10.83
C ILE A 107 -2.96 -4.10 10.66
N GLY A 108 -2.98 -3.09 9.80
CA GLY A 108 -1.79 -2.31 9.53
C GLY A 108 -2.09 -1.00 8.85
N PHE A 109 -1.05 -0.43 8.30
CA PHE A 109 -1.07 0.83 7.57
C PHE A 109 0.20 0.92 6.72
N LYS A 110 0.29 1.99 5.94
CA LYS A 110 1.43 2.28 5.09
C LYS A 110 2.21 3.47 5.65
N TRP A 111 3.53 3.39 5.62
CA TRP A 111 4.42 4.42 6.18
C TRP A 111 5.56 4.70 5.22
N MET A 112 5.70 5.97 4.82
CA MET A 112 6.81 6.38 3.98
C MET A 112 8.06 6.61 4.83
N LEU A 113 9.24 6.22 4.32
CA LEU A 113 10.51 6.34 5.06
C LEU A 113 10.77 7.77 5.57
N ASN A 114 10.39 8.78 4.78
CA ASN A 114 10.57 10.20 5.11
C ASN A 114 9.50 10.79 6.05
N GLN A 115 8.66 9.96 6.67
CA GLN A 115 7.59 10.41 7.59
C GLN A 115 7.94 10.13 9.06
N GLY A 116 9.17 10.46 9.47
CA GLY A 116 9.66 10.28 10.83
C GLY A 116 10.06 8.85 11.20
N LEU A 117 9.87 7.88 10.29
CA LEU A 117 10.26 6.48 10.49
C LEU A 117 11.78 6.35 10.66
N MET A 118 12.55 6.93 9.74
CA MET A 118 14.02 6.83 9.74
C MET A 118 14.64 7.61 10.91
N ASP A 119 14.04 8.75 11.27
CA ASP A 119 14.56 9.64 12.32
C ASP A 119 14.37 9.05 13.73
N ASN A 120 13.33 8.24 13.93
CA ASN A 120 12.99 7.63 15.22
C ASN A 120 13.10 6.10 15.19
N HIS A 121 13.99 5.56 14.34
CA HIS A 121 14.03 4.12 14.04
C HIS A 121 14.26 3.26 15.28
N LYS A 122 15.07 3.69 16.26
CA LYS A 122 15.41 2.88 17.44
C LYS A 122 14.17 2.54 18.25
N GLU A 123 13.41 3.55 18.62
CA GLU A 123 12.19 3.41 19.43
C GLU A 123 11.08 2.70 18.66
N ILE A 124 11.02 2.89 17.33
CA ILE A 124 10.05 2.20 16.47
C ILE A 124 10.40 0.71 16.33
N VAL A 125 11.68 0.36 16.18
CA VAL A 125 12.15 -1.04 16.16
C VAL A 125 11.83 -1.73 17.47
N ASP A 126 12.10 -1.08 18.60
CA ASP A 126 11.76 -1.59 19.94
C ASP A 126 10.24 -1.81 20.08
N TYR A 127 9.43 -0.85 19.60
CA TYR A 127 7.98 -1.00 19.57
C TYR A 127 7.54 -2.18 18.70
N PHE A 128 8.10 -2.31 17.48
CA PHE A 128 7.74 -3.37 16.54
C PHE A 128 8.04 -4.74 17.14
N ASN A 129 9.21 -4.92 17.74
CA ASN A 129 9.61 -6.17 18.37
C ASN A 129 8.72 -6.50 19.58
N ARG A 130 8.46 -5.51 20.45
CA ARG A 130 7.66 -5.69 21.67
C ARG A 130 6.18 -5.95 21.39
N ARG A 131 5.62 -5.38 20.32
CA ARG A 131 4.22 -5.55 19.91
C ARG A 131 4.01 -6.63 18.84
N GLY A 132 5.08 -7.23 18.32
CA GLY A 132 4.99 -8.25 17.27
C GLY A 132 4.54 -7.70 15.91
N VAL A 133 4.90 -6.46 15.59
CA VAL A 133 4.57 -5.82 14.31
C VAL A 133 5.47 -6.38 13.21
N SER A 134 4.85 -6.81 12.11
CA SER A 134 5.54 -7.32 10.93
C SER A 134 5.79 -6.20 9.91
N ALA A 135 7.04 -5.96 9.55
CA ALA A 135 7.39 -4.96 8.55
C ALA A 135 7.38 -5.56 7.13
N ILE A 136 6.67 -4.91 6.20
CA ILE A 136 6.72 -5.24 4.78
C ILE A 136 7.44 -4.09 4.07
N PHE A 137 8.68 -4.32 3.68
CA PHE A 137 9.44 -3.37 2.87
C PHE A 137 9.01 -3.49 1.41
N LEU A 138 8.39 -2.45 0.88
CA LEU A 138 8.00 -2.38 -0.52
C LEU A 138 8.79 -1.29 -1.25
N PHE A 139 9.72 -1.73 -2.09
CA PHE A 139 10.54 -0.86 -2.92
C PHE A 139 10.29 -1.07 -4.40
N ARG A 140 10.84 -0.16 -5.21
CA ARG A 140 10.81 -0.24 -6.66
C ARG A 140 12.24 -0.39 -7.16
N ARG A 141 12.52 -1.44 -7.93
CA ARG A 141 13.89 -1.75 -8.41
C ARG A 141 14.43 -0.66 -9.31
N ASN A 142 13.58 0.01 -10.08
CA ASN A 142 13.99 1.10 -10.97
C ASN A 142 13.74 2.49 -10.34
N PRO A 143 14.76 3.09 -9.68
CA PRO A 143 14.68 4.43 -9.09
C PRO A 143 14.53 5.55 -10.13
N LEU A 144 15.05 5.39 -11.36
CA LEU A 144 14.85 6.39 -12.42
C LEU A 144 13.38 6.45 -12.84
N ARG A 145 12.74 5.31 -13.04
CA ARG A 145 11.29 5.25 -13.32
C ARG A 145 10.45 5.72 -12.13
N ARG A 146 10.90 5.46 -10.89
CA ARG A 146 10.28 6.03 -9.69
C ARG A 146 10.35 7.56 -9.74
N MET A 147 11.50 8.14 -10.07
CA MET A 147 11.72 9.59 -10.18
C MET A 147 10.79 10.23 -11.21
N VAL A 148 10.68 9.64 -12.42
CA VAL A 148 9.71 10.09 -13.43
C VAL A 148 8.30 10.17 -12.84
N SER A 149 7.88 9.11 -12.12
CA SER A 149 6.56 9.09 -11.50
C SER A 149 6.41 10.08 -10.34
N VAL A 150 7.49 10.43 -9.63
CA VAL A 150 7.47 11.46 -8.58
C VAL A 150 7.27 12.84 -9.22
N LEU A 151 8.04 13.16 -10.25
CA LEU A 151 7.98 14.44 -10.95
C LEU A 151 6.62 14.64 -11.63
N ALA A 152 6.11 13.62 -12.32
CA ALA A 152 4.77 13.68 -12.94
C ALA A 152 3.65 13.89 -11.91
N ASN A 153 3.70 13.18 -10.78
CA ASN A 153 2.73 13.36 -9.70
C ASN A 153 2.83 14.77 -9.07
N SER A 154 4.05 15.30 -8.92
CA SER A 154 4.27 16.65 -8.41
C SER A 154 3.71 17.71 -9.36
N TYR A 155 3.89 17.53 -10.67
CA TYR A 155 3.32 18.41 -11.68
C TYR A 155 1.79 18.41 -11.64
N ASP A 156 1.16 17.23 -11.61
CA ASP A 156 -0.30 17.11 -11.57
C ASP A 156 -0.93 17.74 -10.31
N ARG A 157 -0.20 17.85 -9.19
CA ARG A 157 -0.68 18.56 -8.01
C ARG A 157 -1.07 20.03 -8.31
N TYR A 158 -0.37 20.66 -9.25
CA TYR A 158 -0.64 22.03 -9.67
C TYR A 158 -1.46 22.09 -10.96
N ALA A 159 -1.07 21.29 -11.96
CA ALA A 159 -1.70 21.29 -13.28
C ALA A 159 -3.11 20.69 -13.28
N LYS A 160 -3.40 19.77 -12.34
CA LYS A 160 -4.72 19.17 -12.13
C LYS A 160 -5.35 18.66 -13.42
N LEU A 161 -4.60 17.78 -14.11
CA LEU A 161 -4.84 17.38 -15.49
C LEU A 161 -6.17 16.64 -15.68
N LEU A 162 -6.77 16.12 -14.60
CA LEU A 162 -8.05 15.42 -14.63
C LEU A 162 -9.14 16.29 -14.03
N ASN A 163 -9.83 17.08 -14.89
CA ASN A 163 -10.97 17.91 -14.53
C ASN A 163 -10.72 18.84 -13.33
N GLY A 164 -9.54 19.47 -13.24
CA GLY A 164 -9.22 20.38 -12.15
C GLY A 164 -8.96 19.69 -10.80
N THR A 165 -8.80 18.36 -10.80
CA THR A 165 -8.49 17.56 -9.62
C THR A 165 -7.12 16.87 -9.77
N HIS A 166 -6.33 16.90 -8.69
CA HIS A 166 -5.10 16.11 -8.60
C HIS A 166 -5.44 14.65 -8.30
N LYS A 167 -4.89 13.70 -9.08
CA LYS A 167 -5.04 12.27 -8.80
C LYS A 167 -3.69 11.55 -8.75
N SER A 168 -3.36 11.04 -7.57
CA SER A 168 -2.15 10.23 -7.36
C SER A 168 -2.29 8.79 -7.86
N HIS A 169 -3.53 8.30 -7.97
CA HIS A 169 -3.90 6.99 -8.48
C HIS A 169 -5.11 7.11 -9.39
N VAL A 170 -5.16 6.29 -10.43
CA VAL A 170 -6.22 6.30 -11.45
C VAL A 170 -6.85 4.92 -11.57
N HIS A 171 -8.09 4.90 -12.06
CA HIS A 171 -8.88 3.66 -12.16
C HIS A 171 -9.28 3.33 -13.60
N SER A 172 -8.98 4.20 -14.56
CA SER A 172 -9.24 3.94 -15.97
C SER A 172 -7.98 4.08 -16.84
N PRO A 173 -7.90 3.36 -17.97
CA PRO A 173 -6.82 3.53 -18.94
C PRO A 173 -6.74 4.96 -19.52
N GLU A 174 -7.88 5.63 -19.69
CA GLU A 174 -7.96 6.98 -20.26
C GLU A 174 -7.37 8.03 -19.30
N GLU A 175 -7.68 7.92 -18.00
CA GLU A 175 -7.06 8.75 -16.97
C GLU A 175 -5.54 8.51 -16.90
N ALA A 176 -5.12 7.25 -16.99
CA ALA A 176 -3.71 6.87 -17.02
C ALA A 176 -2.98 7.47 -18.23
N ASP A 177 -3.58 7.38 -19.42
CA ASP A 177 -3.04 7.97 -20.65
C ASP A 177 -2.89 9.48 -20.51
N ALA A 178 -3.94 10.17 -20.04
CA ALA A 178 -3.93 11.61 -19.83
C ALA A 178 -2.80 12.08 -18.90
N LEU A 179 -2.58 11.40 -17.77
CA LEU A 179 -1.50 11.73 -16.85
C LEU A 179 -0.11 11.40 -17.40
N SER A 180 0.02 10.32 -18.20
CA SER A 180 1.30 9.88 -18.75
C SER A 180 1.86 10.81 -19.85
N LYS A 181 1.02 11.70 -20.42
CA LYS A 181 1.44 12.68 -21.44
C LYS A 181 2.46 13.68 -20.95
N TYR A 182 2.48 13.96 -19.64
CA TYR A 182 3.49 14.84 -19.08
C TYR A 182 4.84 14.14 -19.00
N LYS A 183 5.84 14.70 -19.69
CA LYS A 183 7.22 14.23 -19.66
C LYS A 183 8.08 15.22 -18.85
N PRO A 184 8.54 14.85 -17.64
CA PRO A 184 9.44 15.72 -16.89
C PRO A 184 10.78 15.93 -17.61
N VAL A 185 11.38 17.10 -17.37
CA VAL A 185 12.80 17.33 -17.58
C VAL A 185 13.53 16.92 -16.30
N ILE A 186 14.52 16.05 -16.42
CA ILE A 186 15.31 15.58 -15.28
C ILE A 186 16.67 16.30 -15.29
N ASN A 187 17.12 16.75 -14.12
CA ASN A 187 18.43 17.37 -13.98
C ASN A 187 19.54 16.30 -14.07
N SER A 188 20.26 16.27 -15.19
CA SER A 188 21.36 15.32 -15.41
C SER A 188 22.50 15.51 -14.42
N THR A 189 22.76 16.73 -13.96
CA THR A 189 23.86 17.04 -13.04
C THR A 189 23.68 16.40 -11.66
N SER A 190 22.45 16.34 -11.13
CA SER A 190 22.15 15.70 -9.84
C SER A 190 21.74 14.23 -9.96
N LEU A 191 21.52 13.73 -11.18
CA LEU A 191 20.84 12.47 -11.41
C LEU A 191 21.47 11.29 -10.69
N ILE A 192 22.79 11.09 -10.84
CA ILE A 192 23.49 9.96 -10.21
C ILE A 192 23.35 10.02 -8.68
N HIS A 193 23.54 11.20 -8.10
CA HIS A 193 23.38 11.42 -6.67
C HIS A 193 21.95 11.11 -6.20
N ASP A 194 20.93 11.54 -6.95
CA ASP A 194 19.53 11.30 -6.60
C ASP A 194 19.15 9.79 -6.68
N LEU A 195 19.75 9.05 -7.61
CA LEU A 195 19.60 7.59 -7.70
C LEU A 195 20.31 6.89 -6.53
N GLN A 196 21.53 7.32 -6.22
CA GLN A 196 22.31 6.83 -5.07
C GLN A 196 21.57 7.03 -3.75
N GLU A 197 21.06 8.24 -3.50
CA GLU A 197 20.31 8.54 -2.28
C GLU A 197 19.06 7.68 -2.14
N THR A 198 18.43 7.31 -3.26
CA THR A 198 17.30 6.37 -3.26
C THR A 198 17.73 4.97 -2.83
N GLU A 199 18.82 4.43 -3.41
CA GLU A 199 19.34 3.11 -3.03
C GLU A 199 19.83 3.11 -1.57
N ASN A 200 20.58 4.14 -1.16
CA ASN A 200 21.08 4.33 0.20
C ASN A 200 19.95 4.38 1.23
N SER A 201 18.87 5.12 0.94
CA SER A 201 17.72 5.21 1.82
C SER A 201 17.04 3.85 2.03
N ALA A 202 16.94 3.03 0.98
CA ALA A 202 16.37 1.69 1.07
C ALA A 202 17.29 0.76 1.88
N ALA A 203 18.59 0.76 1.58
CA ALA A 203 19.58 -0.04 2.29
C ALA A 203 19.61 0.30 3.79
N LYS A 204 19.63 1.60 4.12
CA LYS A 204 19.62 2.10 5.50
C LYS A 204 18.36 1.72 6.25
N ALA A 205 17.19 1.72 5.59
CA ALA A 205 15.95 1.26 6.21
C ALA A 205 15.99 -0.23 6.55
N LEU A 206 16.56 -1.05 5.67
CA LEU A 206 16.75 -2.48 5.93
C LEU A 206 17.76 -2.72 7.05
N GLU A 207 18.84 -1.95 7.09
CA GLU A 207 19.83 -1.99 8.17
C GLU A 207 19.19 -1.66 9.53
N TYR A 208 18.46 -0.55 9.61
CA TYR A 208 17.83 -0.09 10.86
C TYR A 208 16.81 -1.09 11.40
N PHE A 209 16.09 -1.79 10.53
CA PHE A 209 15.01 -2.71 10.91
C PHE A 209 15.42 -4.18 10.79
N ASN A 210 16.72 -4.49 10.71
CA ASN A 210 17.24 -5.83 10.48
C ASN A 210 16.81 -6.85 11.56
N THR A 211 16.61 -6.40 12.81
CA THR A 211 16.16 -7.20 13.94
C THR A 211 14.65 -7.41 14.00
N THR A 212 13.88 -6.65 13.22
CA THR A 212 12.42 -6.78 13.18
C THR A 212 12.01 -7.96 12.30
N ARG A 213 10.83 -8.52 12.59
CA ARG A 213 10.20 -9.48 11.68
C ARG A 213 9.82 -8.78 10.39
N HIS A 214 10.55 -9.02 9.31
CA HIS A 214 10.33 -8.32 8.04
C HIS A 214 10.40 -9.22 6.80
N ILE A 215 9.76 -8.75 5.73
CA ILE A 215 9.90 -9.27 4.36
C ILE A 215 10.21 -8.11 3.42
N VAL A 216 11.09 -8.35 2.44
CA VAL A 216 11.40 -7.39 1.37
C VAL A 216 10.73 -7.83 0.09
N VAL A 217 9.92 -6.94 -0.48
CA VAL A 217 9.21 -7.15 -1.75
C VAL A 217 9.50 -5.99 -2.69
N PHE A 218 9.62 -6.31 -3.97
CA PHE A 218 9.79 -5.32 -5.02
C PHE A 218 8.52 -5.25 -5.88
N TYR A 219 8.16 -4.03 -6.27
CA TYR A 219 6.99 -3.77 -7.11
C TYR A 219 6.98 -4.64 -8.38
N GLU A 220 8.14 -4.76 -9.02
CA GLU A 220 8.35 -5.55 -10.24
C GLU A 220 8.02 -7.03 -10.03
N ASP A 221 8.37 -7.58 -8.86
CA ASP A 221 8.07 -8.97 -8.51
C ASP A 221 6.56 -9.15 -8.26
N LEU A 222 5.88 -8.16 -7.68
CA LEU A 222 4.44 -8.24 -7.40
C LEU A 222 3.57 -8.17 -8.67
N ILE A 223 4.03 -7.50 -9.72
CA ILE A 223 3.30 -7.39 -10.98
C ILE A 223 3.53 -8.58 -11.93
N THR A 224 4.70 -9.22 -11.84
CA THR A 224 5.11 -10.32 -12.73
C THR A 224 4.91 -11.70 -12.10
N ASN A 225 5.00 -11.80 -10.77
CA ASN A 225 5.03 -13.06 -10.05
C ASN A 225 3.94 -13.14 -8.97
N GLN A 226 2.85 -13.83 -9.28
CA GLN A 226 1.73 -14.06 -8.35
C GLN A 226 2.17 -14.79 -7.07
N THR A 227 3.25 -15.59 -7.11
CA THR A 227 3.79 -16.26 -5.91
C THR A 227 4.28 -15.27 -4.86
N LYS A 228 4.73 -14.07 -5.26
CA LYS A 228 5.20 -13.06 -4.30
C LYS A 228 4.07 -12.54 -3.42
N LEU A 229 2.87 -12.35 -3.99
CA LEU A 229 1.68 -11.98 -3.22
C LEU A 229 1.25 -13.10 -2.27
N LYS A 230 1.36 -14.37 -2.69
CA LYS A 230 1.14 -15.52 -1.81
C LYS A 230 2.11 -15.52 -0.62
N GLN A 231 3.40 -15.29 -0.86
CA GLN A 231 4.42 -15.19 0.20
C GLN A 231 4.13 -14.08 1.20
N VAL A 232 3.58 -12.94 0.76
CA VAL A 232 3.15 -11.87 1.67
C VAL A 232 1.99 -12.32 2.56
N GLN A 233 1.00 -13.02 2.00
CA GLN A 233 -0.14 -13.53 2.76
C GLN A 233 0.31 -14.57 3.80
N GLU A 234 1.18 -15.50 3.40
CA GLU A 234 1.80 -16.48 4.31
C GLU A 234 2.65 -15.79 5.38
N PHE A 235 3.43 -14.77 5.01
CA PHE A 235 4.20 -13.96 5.95
C PHE A 235 3.29 -13.24 6.96
N LEU A 236 2.12 -12.76 6.57
CA LEU A 236 1.15 -12.19 7.51
C LEU A 236 0.36 -13.24 8.29
N ASN A 237 0.57 -14.53 8.01
CA ASN A 237 -0.15 -15.66 8.57
C ASN A 237 -1.68 -15.52 8.39
N ILE A 238 -2.08 -15.12 7.17
CA ILE A 238 -3.48 -15.06 6.74
C ILE A 238 -3.74 -16.11 5.66
N PRO A 239 -4.99 -16.58 5.49
CA PRO A 239 -5.34 -17.47 4.39
C PRO A 239 -4.95 -16.89 3.04
N VAL A 240 -4.42 -17.72 2.15
CA VAL A 240 -4.10 -17.28 0.80
C VAL A 240 -5.40 -17.13 0.00
N LYS A 241 -5.63 -15.94 -0.53
CA LYS A 241 -6.73 -15.62 -1.44
C LYS A 241 -6.22 -14.90 -2.69
N ASP A 242 -7.04 -14.89 -3.71
CA ASP A 242 -6.84 -14.04 -4.88
C ASP A 242 -7.10 -12.59 -4.51
N LEU A 243 -6.09 -11.75 -4.71
CA LEU A 243 -6.15 -10.33 -4.39
C LEU A 243 -6.41 -9.54 -5.67
N SER A 244 -7.22 -8.48 -5.57
CA SER A 244 -7.57 -7.65 -6.72
C SER A 244 -7.44 -6.16 -6.41
N SER A 245 -7.15 -5.37 -7.44
CA SER A 245 -7.07 -3.91 -7.36
C SER A 245 -7.69 -3.30 -8.60
N ARG A 246 -8.39 -2.19 -8.42
CA ARG A 246 -8.91 -1.36 -9.51
C ARG A 246 -7.92 -0.29 -9.97
N GLN A 247 -6.76 -0.16 -9.32
CA GLN A 247 -5.79 0.87 -9.71
C GLN A 247 -5.04 0.46 -10.97
N VAL A 248 -4.81 1.44 -11.84
CA VAL A 248 -4.14 1.25 -13.13
C VAL A 248 -2.76 1.91 -13.12
N LYS A 249 -1.76 1.24 -13.70
CA LYS A 249 -0.41 1.79 -13.89
C LYS A 249 -0.47 2.94 -14.91
N ILE A 250 0.01 4.12 -14.51
CA ILE A 250 0.07 5.35 -15.31
C ILE A 250 1.13 5.23 -16.42
N HIS A 251 2.41 5.13 -16.05
CA HIS A 251 3.51 5.07 -17.02
C HIS A 251 3.73 3.63 -17.50
N ARG A 252 3.38 3.34 -18.75
CA ARG A 252 3.57 2.05 -19.45
C ARG A 252 4.56 2.20 -20.61
N GLY A 253 5.18 1.12 -21.06
CA GLY A 253 6.17 1.18 -22.15
C GLY A 253 7.54 1.70 -21.70
N ASP A 254 8.35 2.11 -22.67
CA ASP A 254 9.77 2.46 -22.49
C ASP A 254 9.95 3.78 -21.75
N LEU A 255 11.05 3.89 -21.02
CA LEU A 255 11.29 5.06 -20.17
C LEU A 255 11.59 6.33 -20.98
N SER A 256 12.16 6.17 -22.18
CA SER A 256 12.37 7.22 -23.17
C SER A 256 11.08 7.95 -23.53
N ASP A 257 9.94 7.26 -23.53
CA ASP A 257 8.65 7.85 -23.85
C ASP A 257 8.16 8.79 -22.75
N HIS A 258 8.71 8.70 -21.53
CA HIS A 258 8.25 9.44 -20.36
C HIS A 258 9.24 10.50 -19.87
N ILE A 259 10.33 10.76 -20.60
CA ILE A 259 11.35 11.74 -20.21
C ILE A 259 11.57 12.73 -21.36
N LYS A 260 11.46 14.03 -21.07
CA LYS A 260 11.55 15.07 -22.11
C LYS A 260 12.98 15.21 -22.66
N ASN A 261 13.99 15.14 -21.81
CA ASN A 261 15.40 15.24 -22.17
C ASN A 261 16.10 13.87 -22.14
N TRP A 262 15.49 12.85 -22.75
CA TRP A 262 15.97 11.47 -22.70
C TRP A 262 17.43 11.31 -23.14
N GLU A 263 17.86 12.00 -24.20
CA GLU A 263 19.23 11.91 -24.71
C GLU A 263 20.28 12.29 -23.65
N ASP A 264 20.02 13.35 -22.88
CA ASP A 264 20.91 13.78 -21.80
C ASP A 264 20.97 12.74 -20.69
N ILE A 265 19.82 12.16 -20.33
CA ILE A 265 19.72 11.14 -19.27
C ILE A 265 20.42 9.85 -19.70
N ASN A 266 20.17 9.41 -20.93
CA ASN A 266 20.85 8.26 -21.51
C ASN A 266 22.37 8.47 -21.51
N LYS A 267 22.84 9.63 -22.01
CA LYS A 267 24.28 9.98 -22.01
C LYS A 267 24.89 10.02 -20.61
N THR A 268 24.14 10.53 -19.62
CA THR A 268 24.62 10.66 -18.23
C THR A 268 24.78 9.31 -17.54
N LEU A 269 23.87 8.36 -17.80
CA LEU A 269 23.88 7.06 -17.15
C LEU A 269 24.66 5.98 -17.91
N ASN A 270 24.81 6.12 -19.23
CA ASN A 270 25.52 5.15 -20.06
C ASN A 270 26.99 4.99 -19.60
N GLY A 271 27.45 3.75 -19.43
CA GLY A 271 28.78 3.44 -18.92
C GLY A 271 28.95 3.64 -17.41
N THR A 272 27.89 3.96 -16.67
CA THR A 272 27.87 4.00 -15.19
C THR A 272 27.17 2.77 -14.62
N GLU A 273 27.30 2.51 -13.32
CA GLU A 273 26.55 1.44 -12.64
C GLU A 273 25.01 1.63 -12.68
N TYR A 274 24.56 2.84 -12.97
CA TYR A 274 23.14 3.21 -13.08
C TYR A 274 22.56 3.00 -14.49
N GLU A 275 23.38 2.61 -15.48
CA GLU A 275 22.93 2.30 -16.84
C GLU A 275 21.81 1.26 -16.84
N LYS A 276 21.86 0.32 -15.89
CA LYS A 276 20.83 -0.73 -15.67
C LYS A 276 19.40 -0.16 -15.58
N TYR A 277 19.23 1.10 -15.16
CA TYR A 277 17.93 1.75 -15.01
C TYR A 277 17.34 2.38 -16.28
N LEU A 278 18.13 2.47 -17.35
CA LEU A 278 17.66 2.91 -18.66
C LEU A 278 16.77 1.86 -19.34
N ARG A 279 16.88 0.59 -18.95
CA ARG A 279 16.13 -0.54 -19.53
C ARG A 279 14.74 -0.68 -18.90
N ALA A 280 13.85 -1.37 -19.60
CA ALA A 280 12.52 -1.68 -19.09
C ALA A 280 12.57 -2.57 -17.83
N ASP A 281 11.52 -2.50 -17.01
CA ASP A 281 11.44 -3.16 -15.69
C ASP A 281 11.23 -4.69 -15.77
N TYR A 282 11.33 -5.31 -16.95
CA TYR A 282 11.02 -6.73 -17.20
C TYR A 282 11.59 -7.19 -18.55
#